data_AF-A0A838VZ79-F1
#
_entry.id   AF-A0A838VZ79-F1
#
_cell.length_a   1.000
_cell.length_b   1.000
_cell.length_c   1.000
_cell.angle_alpha   90.00
_cell.angle_beta   90.00
_cell.angle_gamma   90.00
#
_symmetry.space_group_name_H-M   'P 1'
#
loop_
_entity.id
_entity.type
_entity.pdbx_description
1 polymer ?
#
loop_
_entity_poly.entity_id
_entity_poly.type
_entity_poly.pdbx_seq_one_letter_code
_entity_poly.pdbx_strand_id
1 'polypeptide(L)'
;MNAGLPRFFKSVYRKEPLPSILLTMGVVEAVIGGFDDSWSLLVFGIGTVSVAFALRWWFIQQRRPLPEEPVVQRFLPERSSSPAAPMTTVYKKKPRVD
;
A
#
# COMPACT_ATOMS: atom_id res chain seq x y z
N MET A 1 -18.17 23.12 -7.65
CA MET A 1 -18.39 23.76 -6.32
C MET A 1 -18.38 22.67 -5.25
N ASN A 2 -17.66 22.89 -4.16
CA ASN A 2 -17.15 21.87 -3.24
C ASN A 2 -18.24 21.13 -2.45
N ALA A 3 -18.63 19.94 -2.93
CA ALA A 3 -19.56 19.01 -2.25
C ALA A 3 -18.85 17.76 -1.67
N GLY A 4 -17.52 17.79 -1.53
CA GLY A 4 -16.73 16.64 -1.08
C GLY A 4 -16.87 16.33 0.41
N LEU A 5 -16.90 17.36 1.26
CA LEU A 5 -16.95 17.25 2.73
C LEU A 5 -18.06 16.34 3.27
N PRO A 6 -19.36 16.47 2.88
CA PRO A 6 -20.40 15.62 3.44
C PRO A 6 -20.21 14.14 3.08
N ARG A 7 -19.57 13.82 1.95
CA ARG A 7 -19.33 12.44 1.52
C ARG A 7 -18.19 11.78 2.30
N PHE A 8 -17.18 12.55 2.71
CA PHE A 8 -16.10 12.07 3.58
C PHE A 8 -16.61 11.72 4.98
N PHE A 9 -17.40 12.58 5.62
CA PHE A 9 -18.00 12.26 6.93
C PHE A 9 -18.88 11.01 6.87
N LYS A 10 -19.69 10.87 5.81
CA LYS A 10 -20.54 9.68 5.61
C LYS A 10 -19.74 8.40 5.37
N SER A 11 -18.57 8.51 4.74
CA SER A 11 -17.67 7.37 4.49
C SER A 11 -16.86 6.98 5.73
N VAL A 12 -16.40 7.96 6.53
CA VAL A 12 -15.67 7.71 7.77
C VAL A 12 -16.57 7.02 8.79
N TYR A 13 -17.81 7.49 8.94
CA TYR A 13 -18.79 6.88 9.84
C TYR A 13 -19.16 5.44 9.46
N ARG A 14 -19.08 5.10 8.17
CA ARG A 14 -19.44 3.76 7.66
C ARG A 14 -18.28 2.77 7.68
N LYS A 15 -17.03 3.24 7.66
CA LYS A 15 -15.84 2.37 7.66
C LYS A 15 -15.34 2.06 9.07
N GLU A 16 -15.25 3.05 9.96
CA GLU A 16 -14.68 2.84 11.30
C GLU A 16 -15.31 3.81 12.32
N PRO A 17 -16.09 3.31 13.31
CA PRO A 17 -16.73 4.16 14.32
C PRO A 17 -15.74 4.72 15.36
N LEU A 18 -14.58 4.09 15.52
CA LEU A 18 -13.55 4.46 16.50
C LEU A 18 -13.02 5.90 16.33
N PRO A 19 -12.60 6.35 15.13
CA PRO A 19 -12.12 7.71 14.94
C PRO A 19 -13.20 8.76 15.20
N SER A 20 -14.47 8.50 14.89
CA SER A 20 -15.54 9.47 15.20
C SER A 20 -15.80 9.58 16.69
N ILE A 21 -15.76 8.46 17.41
CA ILE A 21 -15.93 8.45 18.88
C ILE A 21 -14.77 9.20 19.55
N LEU A 22 -13.53 8.92 19.15
CA LEU A 22 -12.33 9.62 19.65
C LEU A 22 -12.40 11.12 19.37
N LEU A 23 -12.84 11.51 18.18
CA LEU A 23 -13.01 12.91 17.82
C LEU A 23 -14.07 13.59 18.69
N THR A 24 -15.24 12.98 18.85
CA THR A 24 -16.29 13.52 19.72
C THR A 24 -15.85 13.59 21.16
N MET A 25 -15.11 12.59 21.66
CA MET A 25 -14.62 12.55 23.03
C MET A 25 -13.60 13.66 23.28
N GLY A 26 -12.66 13.89 22.36
CA GLY A 26 -11.71 15.00 22.45
C GLY A 26 -12.37 16.38 22.35
N VAL A 27 -13.40 16.53 21.51
CA VAL A 27 -14.17 17.79 21.44
C VAL A 27 -14.93 18.03 22.75
N VAL A 28 -15.56 17.00 23.29
CA VAL A 28 -16.32 17.08 24.55
C VAL A 28 -15.37 17.36 25.73
N GLU A 29 -14.21 16.70 25.81
CA GLU A 29 -13.18 16.99 26.81
C GLU A 29 -12.64 18.42 26.68
N ALA A 30 -12.43 18.94 25.46
CA ALA A 30 -11.97 20.31 25.27
C ALA A 30 -13.04 21.35 25.68
N VAL A 31 -14.31 21.06 25.41
CA VAL A 31 -15.44 21.96 25.76
C VAL A 31 -15.75 21.92 27.25
N ILE A 32 -15.72 20.74 27.88
CA ILE A 32 -16.05 20.56 29.30
C ILE A 32 -14.84 20.78 30.21
N GLY A 33 -13.64 20.38 29.78
CA GLY A 33 -12.39 20.53 30.53
C GLY A 33 -11.85 21.96 30.62
N GLY A 34 -12.45 22.88 29.85
CA GLY A 34 -12.19 24.32 29.94
C GLY A 34 -11.08 24.80 28.99
N PHE A 35 -11.32 25.98 28.39
CA PHE A 35 -10.41 26.69 27.48
C PHE A 35 -9.47 27.65 28.22
N ASP A 36 -8.85 27.20 29.31
CA ASP A 36 -7.91 28.06 30.06
C ASP A 36 -6.48 27.95 29.48
N ASP A 37 -5.44 28.31 30.24
CA ASP A 37 -4.03 28.46 29.80
C ASP A 37 -3.41 27.22 29.09
N SER A 38 -4.08 26.07 29.19
CA SER A 38 -3.68 24.77 28.64
C SER A 38 -4.06 24.55 27.18
N TRP A 39 -4.81 25.46 26.53
CA TRP A 39 -5.20 25.30 25.12
C TRP A 39 -3.99 25.30 24.17
N SER A 40 -2.91 25.97 24.56
CA SER A 40 -1.64 25.99 23.83
C SER A 40 -1.10 24.58 23.54
N LEU A 41 -1.19 23.64 24.50
CA LEU A 41 -0.74 22.26 24.34
C LEU A 41 -1.60 21.47 23.34
N LEU A 42 -2.91 21.69 23.36
CA LEU A 42 -3.84 21.02 22.46
C LEU A 42 -3.66 21.53 21.02
N VAL A 43 -3.55 22.85 20.84
CA VAL A 43 -3.23 23.45 19.53
C VAL A 43 -1.86 23.00 19.05
N PHE A 44 -0.88 22.91 19.94
CA PHE A 44 0.45 22.43 19.61
C PHE A 44 0.44 20.95 19.18
N GLY A 45 -0.31 20.10 19.88
CA GLY A 45 -0.48 18.68 19.50
C GLY A 45 -1.16 18.53 18.14
N ILE A 46 -2.31 19.19 17.94
CA ILE A 46 -3.03 19.17 16.65
C ILE A 46 -2.17 19.75 15.54
N GLY A 47 -1.47 20.86 15.80
CA GLY A 47 -0.54 21.49 14.86
C GLY A 47 0.57 20.53 14.45
N THR A 48 1.21 19.88 15.42
CA THR A 48 2.28 18.90 15.18
C THR A 48 1.78 17.72 14.36
N VAL A 49 0.63 17.13 14.70
CA VAL A 49 0.03 16.02 13.95
C VAL A 49 -0.33 16.46 12.53
N SER A 50 -0.90 17.66 12.37
CA SER A 50 -1.28 18.21 11.06
C SER A 50 -0.06 18.43 10.17
N VAL A 51 1.01 19.01 10.72
CA VAL A 51 2.28 19.21 10.00
C VAL A 51 2.91 17.87 9.61
N ALA A 52 2.96 16.90 10.52
CA ALA A 52 3.47 15.57 10.23
C ALA A 52 2.66 14.87 9.12
N PHE A 53 1.33 15.01 9.14
CA PHE A 53 0.47 14.44 8.12
C PHE A 53 0.66 15.12 6.76
N ALA A 54 0.75 16.46 6.74
CA ALA A 54 1.02 17.23 5.52
C ALA A 54 2.38 16.86 4.91
N LEU A 55 3.43 16.77 5.74
CA LEU A 55 4.76 16.32 5.29
C LEU A 55 4.72 14.89 4.77
N ARG A 56 4.06 13.98 5.47
CA ARG A 56 3.91 12.59 5.01
C ARG A 56 3.17 12.52 3.68
N TRP A 57 2.11 13.30 3.52
CA TRP A 57 1.35 13.38 2.28
C TRP A 57 2.19 13.95 1.13
N TRP A 58 2.98 14.99 1.42
CA TRP A 58 3.93 15.58 0.48
C TRP A 58 4.99 14.58 0.03
N PHE A 59 5.58 13.83 0.97
CA PHE A 59 6.55 12.78 0.65
C PHE A 59 5.94 11.65 -0.19
N ILE A 60 4.69 11.25 0.08
CA ILE A 60 4.00 10.24 -0.73
C ILE A 60 3.78 10.75 -2.15
N GLN A 61 3.42 12.02 -2.34
CA GLN A 61 3.28 12.60 -3.68
C GLN A 61 4.62 12.74 -4.40
N GLN A 62 5.68 13.11 -3.68
CA GLN A 62 7.04 13.18 -4.24
C GLN A 62 7.61 11.82 -4.60
N ARG A 63 7.21 10.76 -3.88
CA ARG A 63 7.39 9.39 -4.33
C ARG A 63 6.47 9.15 -5.53
N ARG A 64 6.92 9.65 -6.68
CA ARG A 64 6.39 9.30 -7.99
C ARG A 64 6.22 7.78 -7.96
N PRO A 65 5.02 7.23 -8.21
CA PRO A 65 4.90 5.80 -8.38
C PRO A 65 5.88 5.46 -9.50
N LEU A 66 6.95 4.72 -9.19
CA LEU A 66 7.69 4.07 -10.25
C LEU A 66 6.64 3.33 -11.07
N PRO A 67 6.68 3.39 -12.40
CA PRO A 67 5.86 2.52 -13.21
C PRO A 67 6.04 1.13 -12.60
N GLU A 68 4.96 0.58 -12.07
CA GLU A 68 4.95 -0.78 -11.59
C GLU A 68 5.28 -1.56 -12.84
N GLU A 69 6.54 -1.97 -12.98
CA GLU A 69 6.93 -2.81 -14.10
C GLU A 69 5.91 -3.94 -14.08
N PRO A 70 5.19 -4.17 -15.20
CA PRO A 70 4.20 -5.22 -15.21
C PRO A 70 4.94 -6.44 -14.73
N VAL A 71 4.57 -6.96 -13.56
CA VAL A 71 5.07 -8.24 -13.08
C VAL A 71 4.56 -9.20 -14.14
N VAL A 72 5.39 -9.40 -15.16
CA VAL A 72 5.16 -10.36 -16.22
C VAL A 72 5.15 -11.64 -15.43
N GLN A 73 3.94 -12.14 -15.15
CA GLN A 73 3.74 -13.46 -14.60
C GLN A 73 4.27 -14.41 -15.67
N ARG A 74 5.58 -14.61 -15.65
CA ARG A 74 6.27 -15.39 -16.63
C ARG A 74 6.11 -16.82 -16.16
N PHE A 75 5.01 -17.42 -16.59
CA PHE A 75 4.69 -18.82 -16.35
C PHE A 75 5.66 -19.80 -17.05
N LEU A 76 6.67 -19.28 -17.75
CA LEU A 76 7.70 -20.06 -18.46
C LEU A 76 9.10 -19.54 -18.11
N PRO A 77 10.08 -20.42 -17.90
CA PRO A 77 11.47 -20.01 -17.68
C PRO A 77 12.07 -19.37 -18.96
N GLU A 78 12.91 -18.35 -18.81
CA GLU A 78 13.61 -17.66 -19.92
C GLU A 78 14.51 -18.57 -20.76
N ARG A 79 14.93 -19.70 -20.17
CA ARG A 79 15.67 -20.74 -20.87
C ARG A 79 14.91 -22.06 -20.74
N SER A 80 14.64 -22.65 -21.89
CA SER A 80 14.24 -24.05 -22.00
C SER A 80 15.38 -24.93 -21.47
N SER A 81 15.22 -25.47 -20.27
CA SER A 81 16.11 -26.50 -19.71
C SER A 81 15.74 -27.90 -20.25
N SER A 82 15.46 -28.03 -21.54
CA SER A 82 15.38 -29.36 -22.16
C SER A 82 16.81 -29.80 -22.48
N PRO A 83 17.35 -30.86 -21.85
CA PRO A 83 18.53 -31.52 -22.38
C PRO A 83 18.22 -31.95 -23.82
N ALA A 84 19.19 -31.82 -24.72
CA ALA A 84 19.08 -32.35 -26.07
C ALA A 84 18.63 -33.82 -25.97
N ALA A 85 17.49 -34.13 -26.59
CA ALA A 85 16.89 -35.46 -26.52
C ALA A 85 17.95 -36.52 -26.89
N PRO A 86 18.09 -37.61 -26.12
CA PRO A 86 19.13 -38.60 -26.36
C PRO A 86 18.93 -39.19 -27.75
N MET A 87 19.97 -39.06 -28.57
CA MET A 87 20.00 -39.56 -29.94
C MET A 87 19.98 -41.09 -29.88
N THR A 88 18.84 -41.70 -30.23
CA THR A 88 18.69 -43.16 -30.28
C THR A 88 19.54 -43.70 -31.43
N THR A 89 20.79 -44.02 -31.17
CA THR A 89 21.65 -44.71 -32.13
C THR A 89 21.18 -46.15 -32.25
N VAL A 90 20.39 -46.44 -33.28
CA VAL A 90 20.06 -47.83 -33.64
C VAL A 90 21.33 -48.47 -34.17
N TYR A 91 22.00 -49.27 -33.32
CA TYR A 91 23.19 -50.02 -33.67
C TYR A 91 22.83 -51.10 -34.71
N LYS A 92 23.03 -50.83 -36.00
CA LYS A 92 22.88 -51.84 -37.05
C LYS A 92 23.98 -52.89 -36.88
N LYS A 93 23.63 -54.03 -36.28
CA LYS A 93 24.46 -55.23 -36.25
C LYS A 93 24.63 -55.75 -37.68
N LYS A 94 25.87 -55.82 -38.18
CA LYS A 94 26.22 -56.53 -39.42
C LYS A 94 26.95 -57.84 -39.12
N PRO A 95 26.80 -58.84 -40.00
CA PRO A 95 26.82 -60.26 -39.64
C PRO A 95 28.26 -60.80 -39.57
N ARG A 96 28.41 -61.83 -38.74
CA ARG A 96 29.65 -62.61 -38.57
C ARG A 96 29.99 -63.26 -39.91
N VAL A 97 31.21 -63.04 -40.39
CA VAL A 97 31.79 -63.81 -41.49
C VAL A 97 32.86 -64.69 -40.86
N ASP A 98 32.77 -65.98 -41.17
CA ASP A 98 33.55 -67.08 -40.62
C ASP A 98 35.01 -67.07 -41.09
#